data_AF-Q8HYT0-F1
#
_entry.id   AF-Q8HYT0-F1
#
_cell.length_a   1.000
_cell.length_b   1.000
_cell.length_c   1.000
_cell.angle_alpha   90.00
_cell.angle_beta   90.00
_cell.angle_gamma   90.00
#
_symmetry.space_group_name_H-M   'P 1'
#
loop_
_entity.id
_entity.type
_entity.pdbx_description
1 polymer ?
#
loop_
_entity_poly.entity_id
_entity_poly.type
_entity_poly.pdbx_seq_one_letter_code
_entity_poly.pdbx_strand_id
1 'polypeptide(L)'
;PEVRGRLGSTVELPCHLLPPASEVRVSQVMWLRQDVGESNQNVAIFNPHYGPSFPSQKPGKERLSFVTAGQSSGAGQGSEMVLRDATLALRGLTVEDEGNYTCEFVTFPQGTSR
;
A
#
# COMPACT_ATOMS: atom_id res chain seq x y z
N PRO A 1 11.44 -5.45 -3.94
CA PRO A 1 11.96 -6.79 -3.58
C PRO A 1 11.17 -7.85 -4.36
N GLU A 2 11.76 -9.01 -4.68
CA GLU A 2 11.00 -10.12 -5.28
C GLU A 2 10.19 -10.83 -4.19
N VAL A 3 8.89 -11.04 -4.45
CA VAL A 3 7.98 -11.79 -3.57
C VAL A 3 7.43 -12.96 -4.37
N ARG A 4 7.52 -14.17 -3.80
CA ARG A 4 6.99 -15.40 -4.40
C ARG A 4 5.88 -15.97 -3.53
N GLY A 5 4.82 -16.45 -4.17
CA GLY A 5 3.69 -17.09 -3.49
C GLY A 5 3.21 -18.33 -4.24
N ARG A 6 2.45 -19.17 -3.54
CA ARG A 6 1.74 -20.30 -4.16
C ARG A 6 0.32 -19.88 -4.56
N LEU A 7 -0.23 -20.48 -5.62
CA LEU A 7 -1.62 -20.23 -6.00
C LEU A 7 -2.57 -20.51 -4.82
N GLY A 8 -3.57 -19.65 -4.65
CA GLY A 8 -4.52 -19.68 -3.54
C GLY A 8 -3.98 -19.17 -2.19
N SER A 9 -2.66 -18.97 -2.04
CA SER A 9 -2.08 -18.47 -0.80
C SER A 9 -2.24 -16.95 -0.64
N THR A 10 -1.91 -16.46 0.55
CA THR A 10 -1.76 -15.02 0.82
C THR A 10 -0.29 -14.66 0.79
N VAL A 11 0.05 -13.56 0.12
CA VAL A 11 1.38 -12.95 0.18
C VAL A 11 1.29 -11.53 0.72
N GLU A 12 2.39 -11.07 1.28
CA GLU A 12 2.57 -9.70 1.73
C GLU A 12 3.58 -9.02 0.81
N LEU A 13 3.20 -7.87 0.27
CA LEU A 13 4.05 -7.00 -0.51
C LEU A 13 4.62 -5.95 0.45
N PRO A 14 5.89 -6.08 0.89
CA PRO A 14 6.45 -5.19 1.89
C PRO A 14 6.69 -3.80 1.30
N CYS A 15 6.30 -2.77 2.06
CA CYS A 15 6.57 -1.37 1.72
C CYS A 15 6.76 -0.56 2.98
N HIS A 16 7.97 -0.01 3.16
CA HIS A 16 8.35 0.72 4.35
C HIS A 16 8.98 2.06 4.00
N LEU A 17 8.50 3.12 4.64
CA LEU A 17 9.13 4.43 4.55
C LEU A 17 10.36 4.46 5.45
N LEU A 18 11.54 4.53 4.84
CA LEU A 18 12.79 4.65 5.58
C LEU A 18 12.77 5.92 6.45
N PRO A 19 13.44 5.91 7.63
CA PRO A 19 13.53 7.08 8.48
C PRO A 19 14.07 8.29 7.70
N PRO A 20 13.28 9.35 7.54
CA PRO A 20 13.75 10.54 6.84
C PRO A 20 14.80 11.28 7.70
N ALA A 21 15.69 12.01 7.04
CA ALA A 21 16.64 12.90 7.72
C ALA A 21 15.95 14.10 8.43
N SER A 22 14.70 14.41 8.05
CA SER A 22 13.86 15.48 8.58
C SER A 22 12.47 14.95 8.93
N GLU A 23 11.74 15.58 9.85
CA GLU A 23 10.36 15.20 10.17
C GLU A 23 9.45 15.36 8.92
N VAL A 24 8.94 14.24 8.37
CA VAL A 24 8.00 14.24 7.24
C VAL A 24 6.68 13.64 7.68
N ARG A 25 5.59 14.20 7.14
CA ARG A 25 4.24 13.68 7.34
C ARG A 25 3.80 12.92 6.11
N VAL A 26 3.28 11.72 6.29
CA VAL A 26 2.67 10.95 5.20
C VAL A 26 1.21 11.37 5.05
N SER A 27 0.87 11.94 3.91
CA SER A 27 -0.50 12.33 3.58
C SER A 27 -1.28 11.18 2.93
N GLN A 28 -0.60 10.30 2.19
CA GLN A 28 -1.23 9.17 1.50
C GLN A 28 -0.19 8.10 1.16
N VAL A 29 -0.64 6.85 1.03
CA VAL A 29 0.14 5.77 0.38
C VAL A 29 -0.64 5.18 -0.78
N MET A 30 0.05 4.88 -1.87
CA MET A 30 -0.53 4.32 -3.08
C MET A 30 0.25 3.07 -3.49
N TRP A 31 -0.47 1.98 -3.71
CA TRP A 31 0.03 0.82 -4.43
C TRP A 31 -0.46 0.89 -5.86
N LEU A 32 0.48 0.78 -6.79
CA LEU A 32 0.25 0.77 -8.22
C LEU A 32 0.68 -0.59 -8.77
N ARG A 33 -0.07 -1.10 -9.73
CA ARG A 33 0.35 -2.23 -10.56
C ARG A 33 0.69 -1.72 -11.95
N GLN A 34 1.82 -2.17 -12.48
CA GLN A 34 2.23 -1.89 -13.85
C GLN A 34 2.01 -3.14 -14.69
N ASP A 35 1.05 -3.06 -15.60
CA ASP A 35 0.75 -4.11 -16.57
C ASP A 35 1.37 -3.76 -17.94
N VAL A 36 1.78 -4.79 -18.68
CA VAL A 36 2.44 -4.61 -19.98
C VAL A 36 1.44 -4.00 -20.97
N GLY A 37 1.69 -2.75 -21.38
CA GLY A 37 0.87 -2.05 -22.37
C GLY A 37 -0.28 -1.21 -21.81
N GLU A 38 -0.46 -1.16 -20.48
CA GLU A 38 -1.43 -0.30 -19.80
C GLU A 38 -0.76 0.77 -18.95
N SER A 39 -1.51 1.84 -18.62
CA SER A 39 -1.07 2.85 -17.66
C SER A 39 -1.08 2.28 -16.24
N ASN A 40 -0.17 2.75 -15.39
CA ASN A 40 -0.09 2.34 -13.98
C ASN A 40 -1.46 2.47 -13.30
N GLN A 41 -2.02 1.35 -12.83
CA GLN A 41 -3.32 1.31 -12.17
C GLN A 41 -3.15 1.32 -10.66
N ASN A 42 -3.90 2.18 -9.97
CA ASN A 42 -3.95 2.15 -8.50
C ASN A 42 -4.71 0.89 -8.05
N VAL A 43 -4.05 0.02 -7.29
CA VAL A 43 -4.66 -1.19 -6.73
C VAL A 43 -5.14 -0.99 -5.29
N ALA A 44 -4.40 -0.21 -4.51
CA ALA A 44 -4.78 0.13 -3.15
C ALA A 44 -4.28 1.53 -2.80
N ILE A 45 -5.08 2.29 -2.05
CA ILE A 45 -4.74 3.62 -1.57
C ILE A 45 -5.09 3.66 -0.09
N PHE A 46 -4.20 4.19 0.74
CA PHE A 46 -4.50 4.49 2.14
C PHE A 46 -4.32 5.98 2.40
N ASN A 47 -5.37 6.61 2.90
CA ASN A 47 -5.31 7.97 3.42
C ASN A 47 -5.57 7.93 4.93
N PRO A 48 -4.72 8.54 5.79
CA PRO A 48 -4.92 8.52 7.23
C PRO A 48 -6.27 9.05 7.72
N HIS A 49 -6.91 9.95 6.96
CA HIS A 49 -8.21 10.52 7.31
C HIS A 49 -9.39 9.72 6.71
N TYR A 50 -9.26 9.22 5.48
CA TYR A 50 -10.35 8.53 4.78
C TYR A 50 -10.28 7.00 4.83
N GLY A 51 -9.19 6.44 5.34
CA GLY A 51 -8.96 5.00 5.38
C GLY A 51 -8.54 4.40 4.04
N PRO A 52 -8.64 3.06 3.90
CA PRO A 52 -8.24 2.35 2.69
C PRO A 52 -9.29 2.43 1.57
N SER A 53 -8.82 2.46 0.32
CA SER A 53 -9.61 2.40 -0.91
C SER A 53 -8.95 1.45 -1.91
N PHE A 54 -9.76 0.70 -2.67
CA PHE A 54 -9.29 -0.33 -3.60
C PHE A 54 -9.98 -0.13 -4.97
N PRO A 55 -9.46 0.79 -5.81
CA PRO A 55 -10.15 1.20 -7.03
C PRO A 55 -9.96 0.24 -8.21
N SER A 56 -8.95 -0.63 -8.18
CA SER A 56 -8.77 -1.64 -9.24
C SER A 56 -9.83 -2.75 -9.16
N GLN A 57 -10.25 -3.25 -10.32
CA GLN A 57 -11.06 -4.46 -10.42
C GLN A 57 -10.23 -5.75 -10.26
N LYS A 58 -8.91 -5.66 -10.52
CA LYS A 58 -7.97 -6.78 -10.47
C LYS A 58 -6.66 -6.34 -9.77
N PRO A 59 -6.29 -6.93 -8.63
CA PRO A 59 -7.04 -7.91 -7.84
C PRO A 59 -8.33 -7.33 -7.26
N GLY A 60 -9.33 -8.19 -6.99
CA GLY A 60 -10.58 -7.77 -6.36
C GLY A 60 -10.37 -7.22 -4.95
N LYS A 61 -11.15 -6.21 -4.56
CA LYS A 61 -11.02 -5.50 -3.27
C LYS A 61 -11.08 -6.43 -2.04
N GLU A 62 -11.82 -7.53 -2.12
CA GLU A 62 -11.96 -8.54 -1.08
C GLU A 62 -10.68 -9.34 -0.82
N ARG A 63 -9.72 -9.28 -1.76
CA ARG A 63 -8.44 -9.97 -1.68
C ARG A 63 -7.34 -9.07 -1.14
N LEU A 64 -7.60 -7.77 -1.00
CA LEU A 64 -6.60 -6.76 -0.63
C LEU A 64 -6.85 -6.23 0.78
N SER A 65 -5.78 -6.09 1.55
CA SER A 65 -5.82 -5.42 2.86
C SER A 65 -4.46 -4.85 3.22
N PHE A 66 -4.44 -3.64 3.77
CA PHE A 66 -3.22 -3.14 4.42
C PHE A 66 -2.97 -3.91 5.71
N VAL A 67 -1.74 -4.39 5.91
CA VAL A 67 -1.37 -5.17 7.10
C VAL A 67 -1.37 -4.26 8.32
N THR A 68 -0.66 -3.14 8.26
CA THR A 68 -0.45 -2.24 9.42
C THR A 68 -1.18 -0.90 9.29
N ALA A 69 -1.34 -0.39 8.05
CA ALA A 69 -1.99 0.90 7.80
C ALA A 69 -3.50 0.82 8.15
N GLY A 70 -3.85 1.25 9.37
CA GLY A 70 -5.23 1.24 9.89
C GLY A 70 -5.45 0.44 11.18
N GLN A 71 -4.46 -0.33 11.67
CA GLN A 71 -4.59 -1.06 12.94
C GLN A 71 -4.41 -0.16 14.18
N SER A 72 -3.89 1.05 14.03
CA SER A 72 -3.91 2.08 15.07
C SER A 72 -5.26 2.82 15.08
N SER A 73 -6.36 2.06 15.22
CA SER A 73 -7.65 2.59 15.66
C SER A 73 -7.62 2.92 17.17
N GLY A 74 -6.60 3.67 17.59
CA GLY A 74 -6.65 4.46 18.79
C GLY A 74 -7.39 5.75 18.44
N ALA A 75 -8.71 5.73 18.57
CA ALA A 75 -9.53 6.93 18.62
C ALA A 75 -9.10 7.76 19.85
N GLY A 76 -8.04 8.54 19.68
CA GLY A 76 -7.49 9.44 20.68
C GLY A 76 -6.93 10.65 19.94
N GLN A 77 -7.57 11.80 20.14
CA GLN A 77 -7.13 13.10 19.66
C GLN A 77 -5.62 13.28 19.80
N GLY A 78 -4.91 13.48 18.70
CA GLY A 78 -3.56 14.05 18.70
C GLY A 78 -2.38 13.11 18.50
N SER A 79 -2.55 11.80 18.35
CA SER A 79 -1.42 10.95 17.94
C SER A 79 -1.29 10.96 16.43
N GLU A 80 -0.41 11.82 15.91
CA GLU A 80 0.05 11.83 14.53
C GLU A 80 0.50 10.40 14.15
N MET A 81 -0.36 9.64 13.45
CA MET A 81 -0.04 8.27 13.09
C MET A 81 1.11 8.33 12.08
N VAL A 82 2.30 7.97 12.54
CA VAL A 82 3.49 7.93 11.70
C VAL A 82 3.39 6.67 10.82
N LEU A 83 2.63 6.78 9.73
CA LEU A 83 2.44 5.73 8.74
C LEU A 83 3.78 5.42 8.07
N ARG A 84 4.47 4.38 8.55
CA ARG A 84 5.76 3.92 8.01
C ARG A 84 5.70 2.57 7.34
N ASP A 85 4.62 1.82 7.57
CA ASP A 85 4.43 0.50 7.03
C ASP A 85 3.11 0.47 6.25
N ALA A 86 3.26 0.30 4.94
CA ALA A 86 2.17 0.20 4.00
C ALA A 86 2.13 -1.18 3.33
N THR A 87 2.65 -2.20 4.01
CA THR A 87 2.62 -3.58 3.53
C THR A 87 1.20 -3.98 3.13
N LEU A 88 1.07 -4.49 1.91
CA LEU A 88 -0.21 -4.89 1.31
C LEU A 88 -0.30 -6.40 1.28
N ALA A 89 -1.30 -6.97 1.95
CA ALA A 89 -1.62 -8.37 1.84
C ALA A 89 -2.53 -8.61 0.62
N LEU A 90 -2.14 -9.55 -0.22
CA LEU A 90 -2.90 -10.05 -1.35
C LEU A 90 -3.25 -11.53 -1.12
N ARG A 91 -4.53 -11.81 -0.92
CA ARG A 91 -5.08 -13.13 -0.60
C ARG A 91 -5.49 -13.87 -1.85
N GLY A 92 -5.45 -15.21 -1.82
CA GLY A 92 -5.99 -16.05 -2.88
C GLY A 92 -5.28 -15.84 -4.23
N LEU A 93 -3.94 -15.86 -4.24
CA LEU A 93 -3.14 -15.61 -5.44
C LEU A 93 -3.60 -16.41 -6.66
N THR A 94 -3.66 -15.74 -7.81
CA THR A 94 -3.89 -16.32 -9.13
C THR A 94 -2.69 -16.02 -10.03
N VAL A 95 -2.61 -16.69 -11.17
CA VAL A 95 -1.58 -16.40 -12.19
C VAL A 95 -1.71 -14.98 -12.75
N GLU A 96 -2.92 -14.41 -12.73
CA GLU A 96 -3.18 -13.05 -13.20
C GLU A 96 -2.68 -11.98 -12.22
N ASP A 97 -2.24 -12.34 -11.02
CA ASP A 97 -1.65 -11.38 -10.06
C ASP A 97 -0.14 -11.24 -10.23
N GLU A 98 0.48 -12.00 -11.13
CA GLU A 98 1.89 -11.80 -11.46
C GLU A 98 2.10 -10.43 -12.12
N GLY A 99 3.00 -9.63 -11.57
CA GLY A 99 3.27 -8.29 -12.10
C GLY A 99 4.17 -7.45 -11.21
N ASN A 100 4.44 -6.24 -11.69
CA ASN A 100 5.24 -5.27 -10.97
C ASN A 100 4.34 -4.38 -10.12
N TYR A 101 4.48 -4.50 -8.81
CA TYR A 101 3.79 -3.67 -7.84
C TYR A 101 4.74 -2.59 -7.30
N THR A 102 4.32 -1.34 -7.38
CA THR A 102 5.05 -0.17 -6.86
C THR A 102 4.27 0.43 -5.71
N CYS A 103 4.97 0.82 -4.65
CA CYS A 103 4.40 1.54 -3.53
C CYS A 103 4.96 2.97 -3.52
N GLU A 104 4.13 3.95 -3.27
CA GLU A 104 4.49 5.36 -3.21
C GLU A 104 3.92 6.02 -1.95
N PHE A 105 4.79 6.62 -1.14
CA PHE A 105 4.41 7.47 -0.02
C PHE A 105 4.33 8.91 -0.49
N VAL A 106 3.15 9.53 -0.42
CA VAL A 106 3.00 10.97 -0.60
C VAL A 106 3.32 11.64 0.73
N THR A 107 4.36 12.45 0.76
CA THR A 107 4.83 13.11 1.98
C THR A 107 4.81 14.63 1.85
N PHE A 108 4.72 15.31 2.98
CA PHE A 108 4.91 16.75 3.09
C PHE A 108 6.05 17.05 4.08
N PRO A 109 6.94 18.02 3.78
CA PRO A 109 7.00 18.85 2.57
C PRO A 109 7.76 18.22 1.39
N GLN A 110 8.32 17.03 1.55
CA GLN A 110 9.30 16.47 0.61
C GLN A 110 8.71 15.87 -0.68
N GLY A 111 7.38 15.82 -0.81
CA GLY A 111 6.71 15.25 -1.97
C GLY A 111 6.66 13.72 -1.94
N THR A 112 6.53 13.09 -3.10
CA THR A 112 6.37 11.63 -3.21
C THR A 112 7.70 10.90 -3.08
N SER A 113 7.73 9.84 -2.27
CA SER A 113 8.87 8.94 -2.05
C SER A 113 8.48 7.50 -2.38
N ARG A 114 9.46 6.68 -2.80
CA ARG A 114 9.31 5.27 -3.20
C ARG A 114 10.15 4.38 -2.30
#